data_AF-A0A532TF88-F1
#
_entry.id   AF-A0A532TF88-F1
#
_cell.length_a   1.000
_cell.length_b   1.000
_cell.length_c   1.000
_cell.angle_alpha   90.00
_cell.angle_beta   90.00
_cell.angle_gamma   90.00
#
_symmetry.space_group_name_H-M   'P 1'
#
loop_
_entity.id
_entity.type
_entity.pdbx_description
1 polymer ?
#
loop_
_entity_poly.entity_id
_entity_poly.type
_entity_poly.pdbx_seq_one_letter_code
_entity_poly.pdbx_strand_id
1 'polypeptide(L)'
;MKIIEVFRSRIIIFIIQILLLSLLIYGIGYEIDISLDEDISIEREKIIQILANYTLFDNLFGLNFLYTSWILVSLIPIFIYSNCKKAYSMNLMTFFFPNFFLYVFLRRYSRIYFDSNFQFHFLHTILLGIVLVGISIGLSLILRKVIQFKTETQMEDLSAIAGTSKVVCPNCGIEFESIPKFCYNCNSNLTLKIKDKNGEED
;
A
#
# COMPACT_ATOMS: atom_id res chain seq x y z
N MET A 1 -0.80 11.57 -20.70
CA MET A 1 -0.39 11.30 -19.30
C MET A 1 -0.49 9.81 -19.06
N LYS A 2 0.56 9.16 -18.53
CA LYS A 2 0.49 7.72 -18.26
C LYS A 2 -0.48 7.50 -17.10
N ILE A 3 -1.40 6.52 -17.19
CA ILE A 3 -2.40 6.22 -16.15
C ILE A 3 -1.76 6.10 -14.74
N ILE A 4 -0.54 5.56 -14.70
CA ILE A 4 0.27 5.42 -13.47
C ILE A 4 0.60 6.78 -12.81
N GLU A 5 0.77 7.86 -13.57
CA GLU A 5 1.06 9.20 -13.03
C GLU A 5 -0.19 9.82 -12.39
N VAL A 6 -1.37 9.53 -12.94
CA VAL A 6 -2.67 9.97 -12.41
C VAL A 6 -2.88 9.34 -11.02
N PHE A 7 -2.69 8.03 -10.89
CA PHE A 7 -2.78 7.32 -9.59
C PHE A 7 -1.72 7.71 -8.56
N ARG A 8 -0.70 8.48 -8.95
CA ARG A 8 0.32 9.01 -8.04
C ARG A 8 -0.06 10.36 -7.43
N SER A 9 -1.16 10.96 -7.89
CA SER A 9 -1.72 12.19 -7.33
C SER A 9 -2.22 11.97 -5.91
N ARG A 10 -1.85 12.87 -5.00
CA ARG A 10 -2.32 12.84 -3.60
C ARG A 10 -3.83 12.92 -3.51
N ILE A 11 -4.47 13.72 -4.36
CA ILE A 11 -5.92 13.90 -4.36
C ILE A 11 -6.62 12.59 -4.70
N ILE A 12 -6.13 11.86 -5.69
CA ILE A 12 -6.73 10.59 -6.11
C ILE A 12 -6.58 9.54 -5.02
N ILE A 13 -5.41 9.45 -4.38
CA ILE A 13 -5.18 8.52 -3.27
C ILE A 13 -6.09 8.86 -2.09
N PHE A 14 -6.26 10.15 -1.77
CA PHE A 14 -7.20 10.59 -0.75
C PHE A 14 -8.63 10.13 -1.08
N ILE A 15 -9.09 10.36 -2.31
CA ILE A 15 -10.42 9.95 -2.76
C ILE A 15 -10.58 8.43 -2.66
N ILE A 16 -9.61 7.64 -3.12
CA ILE A 16 -9.65 6.18 -3.04
C ILE A 16 -9.73 5.72 -1.58
N GLN A 17 -8.93 6.31 -0.69
CA GLN A 17 -8.94 5.97 0.73
C GLN A 17 -10.30 6.28 1.39
N ILE A 18 -10.86 7.46 1.13
CA ILE A 18 -12.18 7.84 1.66
C ILE A 18 -13.27 6.93 1.08
N LEU A 19 -13.28 6.65 -0.23
CA LEU A 19 -14.25 5.76 -0.85
C LEU A 19 -14.19 4.34 -0.26
N LEU A 20 -12.99 3.80 -0.03
CA LEU A 20 -12.84 2.50 0.61
C LEU A 20 -13.36 2.53 2.05
N LEU A 21 -13.08 3.59 2.81
CA LEU A 21 -13.61 3.75 4.16
C LEU A 21 -15.15 3.80 4.16
N SER A 22 -15.73 4.60 3.26
CA SER A 22 -17.19 4.68 3.08
C SER A 22 -17.79 3.32 2.76
N LEU A 23 -17.15 2.54 1.89
CA LEU A 23 -17.61 1.20 1.51
C LEU A 23 -17.59 0.23 2.68
N LEU A 24 -16.53 0.25 3.50
CA LEU A 24 -16.43 -0.60 4.70
C LEU A 24 -17.53 -0.28 5.70
N ILE A 25 -17.77 1.00 5.95
CA ILE A 25 -18.78 1.48 6.90
C ILE A 25 -20.19 1.11 6.41
N TYR A 26 -20.47 1.37 5.13
CA TYR A 26 -21.75 0.99 4.52
C TYR A 26 -21.96 -0.52 4.52
N GLY A 27 -20.93 -1.30 4.18
CA GLY A 27 -21.02 -2.76 4.08
C GLY A 27 -21.27 -3.46 5.41
N ILE A 28 -20.79 -2.89 6.52
CA ILE A 28 -21.07 -3.40 7.87
C ILE A 28 -22.36 -2.81 8.45
N GLY A 29 -22.89 -1.72 7.88
CA GLY A 29 -24.02 -0.99 8.44
C GLY A 29 -23.65 -0.27 9.73
N TYR A 30 -22.41 0.24 9.82
CA TYR A 30 -21.94 0.97 11.00
C TYR A 30 -22.48 2.40 10.99
N GLU A 31 -23.21 2.75 12.05
CA GLU A 31 -23.79 4.09 12.23
C GLU A 31 -23.76 4.46 13.72
N ILE A 32 -23.40 5.71 14.02
CA ILE A 32 -23.42 6.26 15.37
C ILE A 32 -24.48 7.33 15.50
N ASP A 33 -25.32 7.26 16.51
CA ASP A 33 -26.32 8.30 16.73
C ASP A 33 -25.70 9.51 17.44
N ILE A 34 -25.87 10.70 16.88
CA ILE A 34 -25.48 11.96 17.52
C ILE A 34 -26.71 12.86 17.61
N SER A 35 -27.01 13.32 18.82
CA SER A 35 -27.98 14.39 19.04
C SER A 35 -27.43 15.72 18.49
N LEU A 36 -27.92 16.14 17.33
CA LEU A 36 -27.61 17.45 16.72
C LEU A 36 -28.65 18.50 17.12
N ASP A 37 -28.24 19.77 17.13
CA ASP A 37 -29.13 20.90 17.43
C ASP A 37 -30.18 21.08 16.31
N GLU A 38 -31.42 21.45 16.67
CA GLU A 38 -32.61 21.47 15.77
C GLU A 38 -32.50 22.45 14.57
N ASP A 39 -31.62 23.44 14.63
CA ASP A 39 -31.50 24.52 13.63
C ASP A 39 -30.60 24.19 12.42
N ILE A 40 -30.32 22.91 12.19
CA ILE A 40 -29.40 22.45 11.14
C ILE A 40 -30.14 22.02 9.88
N SER A 41 -29.60 22.38 8.71
CA SER A 41 -30.15 21.89 7.44
C SER A 41 -29.87 20.40 7.26
N ILE A 42 -30.80 19.68 6.65
CA ILE A 42 -30.74 18.23 6.43
C ILE A 42 -29.43 17.81 5.70
N GLU A 43 -28.93 18.63 4.77
CA GLU A 43 -27.69 18.34 4.07
C GLU A 43 -26.48 18.38 5.00
N ARG A 44 -26.46 19.34 5.93
CA ARG A 44 -25.38 19.48 6.91
C ARG A 44 -25.44 18.35 7.93
N GLU A 45 -26.62 18.01 8.41
CA GLU A 45 -26.85 16.85 9.27
C GLU A 45 -26.25 15.59 8.65
N LYS A 46 -26.57 15.29 7.38
CA LYS A 46 -26.00 14.14 6.66
C LYS A 46 -24.47 14.19 6.56
N ILE A 47 -23.89 15.36 6.29
CA ILE A 47 -22.43 15.51 6.23
C ILE A 47 -21.79 15.22 7.60
N ILE A 48 -22.37 15.77 8.67
CA ILE A 48 -21.88 15.54 10.04
C ILE A 48 -22.01 14.07 10.40
N GLN A 49 -23.14 13.44 10.08
CA GLN A 49 -23.40 12.02 10.31
C GLN A 49 -22.39 11.12 9.58
N ILE A 50 -22.09 11.42 8.32
CA ILE A 50 -21.06 10.70 7.56
C ILE A 50 -19.69 10.83 8.24
N LEU A 51 -19.30 12.05 8.64
CA LEU A 51 -18.03 12.28 9.31
C LEU A 51 -17.96 11.59 10.68
N ALA A 52 -19.08 11.55 11.40
CA ALA A 52 -19.22 10.87 12.67
C ALA A 52 -18.99 9.37 12.53
N ASN A 53 -19.64 8.74 11.56
CA ASN A 53 -19.45 7.32 11.27
C ASN A 53 -18.00 7.00 10.91
N TYR A 54 -17.21 7.97 10.43
CA TYR A 54 -15.79 7.75 10.06
C TYR A 54 -14.85 7.79 11.27
N THR A 55 -15.30 8.32 12.41
CA THR A 55 -14.38 8.80 13.45
C THR A 55 -14.84 8.52 14.88
N LEU A 56 -16.13 8.55 15.17
CA LEU A 56 -16.68 8.32 16.49
C LEU A 56 -17.11 6.87 16.69
N PHE A 57 -17.12 6.44 17.94
CA PHE A 57 -17.58 5.14 18.37
C PHE A 57 -18.17 5.23 19.77
N ASP A 58 -19.20 4.44 20.03
CA ASP A 58 -19.97 4.39 21.28
C ASP A 58 -19.64 3.13 22.11
N ASN A 59 -19.14 2.08 21.47
CA ASN A 59 -18.88 0.79 22.08
C ASN A 59 -17.56 0.16 21.59
N LEU A 60 -17.17 -0.95 22.25
CA LEU A 60 -15.93 -1.66 21.92
C LEU A 60 -15.91 -2.22 20.49
N PHE A 61 -17.08 -2.63 19.96
CA PHE A 61 -17.17 -3.11 18.58
C PHE A 61 -16.87 -1.98 17.60
N GLY A 62 -17.49 -0.81 17.77
CA GLY A 62 -17.25 0.38 16.95
C GLY A 62 -15.79 0.86 17.02
N LEU A 63 -15.20 0.87 18.21
CA LEU A 63 -13.78 1.19 18.39
C LEU A 63 -12.89 0.25 17.57
N ASN A 64 -13.05 -1.06 17.75
CA ASN A 64 -12.25 -2.07 17.07
C ASN A 64 -12.46 -2.02 15.55
N PHE A 65 -13.71 -1.84 15.12
CA PHE A 65 -14.07 -1.72 13.72
C PHE A 65 -13.38 -0.52 13.09
N LEU A 66 -13.53 0.69 13.65
CA LEU A 66 -12.92 1.89 13.11
C LEU A 66 -11.39 1.82 13.09
N TYR A 67 -10.77 1.33 14.16
CA TYR A 67 -9.32 1.14 14.20
C TYR A 67 -8.86 0.22 13.06
N THR A 68 -9.55 -0.90 12.88
CA THR A 68 -9.24 -1.88 11.83
C THR A 68 -9.46 -1.29 10.44
N SER A 69 -10.57 -0.56 10.22
CA SER A 69 -10.86 0.09 8.94
C SER A 69 -9.81 1.13 8.57
N TRP A 70 -9.43 1.99 9.52
CA TRP A 70 -8.39 2.99 9.28
C TRP A 70 -7.03 2.36 8.99
N ILE A 71 -6.67 1.29 9.72
CA ILE A 71 -5.45 0.53 9.44
C ILE A 71 -5.49 -0.05 8.03
N LEU A 72 -6.60 -0.67 7.63
CA LEU A 72 -6.76 -1.27 6.30
C LEU A 72 -6.63 -0.22 5.19
N VAL A 73 -7.31 0.92 5.33
CA VAL A 73 -7.26 2.04 4.38
C VAL A 73 -5.84 2.66 4.32
N SER A 74 -5.10 2.64 5.43
CA SER A 74 -3.73 3.16 5.49
C SER A 74 -2.72 2.32 4.69
N LEU A 75 -3.08 1.09 4.31
CA LEU A 75 -2.23 0.24 3.49
C LEU A 75 -2.09 0.77 2.06
N ILE A 76 -3.08 1.51 1.55
CA ILE A 76 -3.08 2.00 0.18
C ILE A 76 -1.84 2.88 -0.12
N PRO A 77 -1.55 3.96 0.63
CA PRO A 77 -0.37 4.77 0.35
C PRO A 77 0.94 4.04 0.62
N ILE A 78 0.96 3.03 1.51
CA ILE A 78 2.13 2.21 1.80
C ILE A 78 2.52 1.38 0.56
N PHE A 79 1.54 0.78 -0.13
CA PHE A 79 1.79 0.02 -1.35
C PHE A 79 2.08 0.91 -2.56
N ILE A 80 1.44 2.08 -2.64
CA ILE A 80 1.63 3.00 -3.78
C ILE A 80 2.95 3.79 -3.67
N TYR A 81 3.34 4.20 -2.47
CA TYR A 81 4.55 4.99 -2.26
C TYR A 81 5.70 4.12 -1.74
N SER A 82 6.77 4.03 -2.53
CA SER A 82 8.03 3.40 -2.10
C SER A 82 8.77 4.15 -0.99
N ASN A 83 8.34 5.38 -0.64
CA ASN A 83 8.97 6.20 0.39
C ASN A 83 8.06 6.31 1.61
N CYS A 84 8.55 5.83 2.77
CA CYS A 84 7.84 5.84 4.05
C CYS A 84 7.34 7.23 4.44
N LYS A 85 8.12 8.29 4.18
CA LYS A 85 7.73 9.67 4.47
C LYS A 85 6.49 10.12 3.70
N LYS A 86 6.38 9.69 2.44
CA LYS A 86 5.20 9.99 1.62
C LYS A 86 4.00 9.17 2.08
N ALA A 87 4.20 7.89 2.40
CA ALA A 87 3.14 7.00 2.88
C ALA A 87 2.50 7.50 4.18
N TYR A 88 3.29 7.72 5.25
CA TYR A 88 2.71 8.17 6.51
C TYR A 88 2.13 9.59 6.40
N SER A 89 2.76 10.49 5.63
CA SER A 89 2.24 11.85 5.44
C SER A 89 0.87 11.83 4.76
N MET A 90 0.67 10.94 3.79
CA MET A 90 -0.61 10.76 3.13
C MET A 90 -1.64 10.18 4.10
N ASN A 91 -1.28 9.13 4.83
CA ASN A 91 -2.15 8.50 5.82
C ASN A 91 -2.61 9.48 6.90
N LEU A 92 -1.68 10.29 7.44
CA LEU A 92 -2.02 11.31 8.42
C LEU A 92 -2.94 12.39 7.85
N MET A 93 -2.70 12.85 6.62
CA MET A 93 -3.57 13.84 5.98
C MET A 93 -4.99 13.29 5.81
N THR A 94 -5.14 12.09 5.27
CA THR A 94 -6.45 11.45 5.06
C THR A 94 -7.16 11.16 6.37
N PHE A 95 -6.42 10.80 7.42
CA PHE A 95 -6.97 10.53 8.75
C PHE A 95 -7.40 11.81 9.47
N PHE A 96 -6.51 12.81 9.57
CA PHE A 96 -6.81 14.02 10.35
C PHE A 96 -7.80 14.97 9.68
N PHE A 97 -7.90 14.94 8.35
CA PHE A 97 -8.84 15.82 7.62
C PHE A 97 -10.30 15.63 8.08
N PRO A 98 -10.93 14.44 7.98
CA PRO A 98 -12.31 14.25 8.44
C PRO A 98 -12.46 14.44 9.95
N ASN A 99 -11.48 14.02 10.76
CA ASN A 99 -11.49 14.23 12.21
C ASN A 99 -11.54 15.72 12.59
N PHE A 100 -10.72 16.55 11.94
CA PHE A 100 -10.71 17.99 12.16
C PHE A 100 -12.07 18.61 11.86
N PHE A 101 -12.64 18.31 10.70
CA PHE A 101 -13.95 18.86 10.33
C PHE A 101 -15.06 18.38 11.26
N LEU A 102 -15.06 17.10 11.67
CA LEU A 102 -16.02 16.63 12.65
C LEU A 102 -15.93 17.42 13.95
N TYR A 103 -14.74 17.58 14.53
CA TYR A 103 -14.61 18.28 15.82
C TYR A 103 -15.06 19.74 15.73
N VAL A 104 -14.78 20.40 14.61
CA VAL A 104 -15.29 21.76 14.36
C VAL A 104 -16.82 21.77 14.30
N PHE A 105 -17.43 20.78 13.65
CA PHE A 105 -18.89 20.68 13.56
C PHE A 105 -19.54 20.33 14.90
N LEU A 106 -19.06 19.30 15.61
CA LEU A 106 -19.60 18.92 16.91
C LEU A 106 -19.56 20.07 17.91
N ARG A 107 -18.45 20.82 17.97
CA ARG A 107 -18.35 22.00 18.84
C ARG A 107 -19.42 23.06 18.54
N ARG A 108 -19.83 23.19 17.28
CA ARG A 108 -20.79 24.20 16.83
C ARG A 108 -22.25 23.74 16.92
N TYR A 109 -22.49 22.46 16.69
CA TYR A 109 -23.80 21.91 16.34
C TYR A 109 -24.26 20.77 17.26
N SER A 110 -23.42 20.39 18.23
CA SER A 110 -23.73 19.40 19.25
C SER A 110 -22.84 19.67 20.47
N ARG A 111 -22.95 20.88 21.01
CA ARG A 111 -22.00 21.38 22.02
C ARG A 111 -21.99 20.54 23.28
N ILE A 112 -23.15 20.08 23.74
CA ILE A 112 -23.27 19.24 24.95
C ILE A 112 -22.54 17.91 24.75
N TYR A 113 -22.72 17.27 23.59
CA TYR A 113 -22.02 16.03 23.24
C TYR A 113 -20.51 16.25 23.12
N PHE A 114 -20.10 17.34 22.45
CA PHE A 114 -18.70 17.71 22.31
C PHE A 114 -18.03 17.91 23.65
N ASP A 115 -18.57 18.75 24.53
CA ASP A 115 -17.96 19.08 25.81
C ASP A 115 -17.84 17.83 26.72
N SER A 116 -18.78 16.88 26.61
CA SER A 116 -18.79 15.64 27.40
C SER A 116 -17.81 14.58 26.88
N ASN A 117 -17.63 14.47 25.56
CA ASN A 117 -16.92 13.34 24.95
C ASN A 117 -15.61 13.73 24.23
N PHE A 118 -15.34 15.02 24.05
CA PHE A 118 -14.21 15.51 23.23
C PHE A 118 -12.88 14.93 23.70
N GLN A 119 -12.59 14.97 25.00
CA GLN A 119 -11.32 14.49 25.53
C GLN A 119 -11.10 13.00 25.23
N PHE A 120 -12.15 12.18 25.38
CA PHE A 120 -12.10 10.75 25.12
C PHE A 120 -11.82 10.46 23.64
N HIS A 121 -12.63 11.02 22.73
CA HIS A 121 -12.44 10.80 21.30
C HIS A 121 -11.14 11.40 20.78
N PHE A 122 -10.76 12.58 21.25
CA PHE A 122 -9.53 13.24 20.83
C PHE A 122 -8.29 12.40 21.21
N LEU A 123 -8.25 11.84 22.42
CA LEU A 123 -7.16 10.97 22.84
C LEU A 123 -7.06 9.72 21.96
N HIS A 124 -8.19 9.09 21.65
CA HIS A 124 -8.25 7.94 20.75
C HIS A 124 -7.83 8.28 19.31
N THR A 125 -8.13 9.49 18.84
CA THR A 125 -7.67 9.98 17.53
C THR A 125 -6.15 10.16 17.50
N ILE A 126 -5.57 10.74 18.55
CA ILE A 126 -4.11 10.87 18.67
C ILE A 126 -3.44 9.49 18.73
N LEU A 127 -3.98 8.56 19.54
CA LEU A 127 -3.47 7.20 19.67
C LEU A 127 -3.47 6.48 18.32
N LEU A 128 -4.61 6.50 17.62
CA LEU A 128 -4.72 5.89 16.30
C LEU A 128 -3.77 6.56 15.30
N GLY A 129 -3.63 7.89 15.33
CA GLY A 129 -2.66 8.61 14.50
C GLY A 129 -1.21 8.13 14.70
N ILE A 130 -0.80 7.90 15.96
CA ILE A 130 0.52 7.32 16.27
C ILE A 130 0.65 5.90 15.73
N VAL A 131 -0.38 5.07 15.91
CA VAL A 131 -0.41 3.69 15.38
C VAL A 131 -0.27 3.69 13.86
N LEU A 132 -1.00 4.57 13.15
CA LEU A 132 -0.92 4.69 11.69
C LEU A 132 0.48 5.10 11.23
N VAL A 133 1.18 5.98 11.95
CA VAL A 133 2.57 6.34 11.66
C VAL A 133 3.50 5.13 11.85
N GLY A 134 3.38 4.44 12.98
CA GLY A 134 4.18 3.24 13.28
C GLY A 134 4.02 2.15 12.23
N ILE A 135 2.78 1.84 11.86
CA ILE A 135 2.44 0.86 10.81
C ILE A 135 2.98 1.31 9.46
N SER A 136 2.81 2.59 9.10
CA SER A 136 3.31 3.13 7.84
C SER A 136 4.82 3.01 7.71
N ILE A 137 5.56 3.33 8.77
CA ILE A 137 7.03 3.22 8.77
C ILE A 137 7.43 1.74 8.73
N GLY A 138 6.89 0.92 9.64
CA GLY A 138 7.24 -0.49 9.77
C GLY A 138 7.01 -1.29 8.49
N LEU A 139 5.79 -1.21 7.93
CA LEU A 139 5.45 -1.93 6.69
C LEU A 139 6.24 -1.42 5.48
N SER A 140 6.45 -0.10 5.35
CA SER A 140 7.26 0.43 4.25
C SER A 140 8.71 -0.09 4.30
N LEU A 141 9.30 -0.23 5.49
CA LEU A 141 10.65 -0.80 5.64
C LEU A 141 10.69 -2.29 5.30
N ILE A 142 9.71 -3.06 5.76
CA ILE A 142 9.57 -4.49 5.45
C ILE A 142 9.42 -4.69 3.94
N LEU A 143 8.50 -3.95 3.30
CA LEU A 143 8.27 -4.03 1.87
C LEU A 143 9.54 -3.70 1.08
N ARG A 144 10.28 -2.66 1.48
CA ARG A 144 11.55 -2.31 0.84
C ARG A 144 12.56 -3.45 0.94
N LYS A 145 12.67 -4.09 2.10
CA LYS A 145 13.59 -5.23 2.32
C LYS A 145 13.19 -6.43 1.47
N VAL A 146 11.90 -6.74 1.37
CA VAL A 146 11.39 -7.85 0.53
C VAL A 146 11.66 -7.59 -0.95
N ILE A 147 11.45 -6.37 -1.43
CA ILE A 147 11.71 -6.01 -2.84
C ILE A 147 13.20 -6.12 -3.14
N GLN A 148 14.06 -5.61 -2.26
CA GLN A 148 15.51 -5.67 -2.45
C GLN A 148 16.02 -7.13 -2.51
N PHE A 149 15.57 -7.97 -1.58
CA PHE A 149 15.95 -9.38 -1.57
C PHE A 149 15.54 -10.09 -2.87
N LYS A 150 14.32 -9.82 -3.37
CA LYS A 150 13.86 -10.39 -4.65
C LYS A 150 14.71 -9.92 -5.85
N THR A 151 15.17 -8.67 -5.85
CA THR A 151 16.04 -8.16 -6.91
C THR A 151 17.43 -8.79 -6.85
N GLU A 152 17.99 -8.96 -5.66
CA GLU A 152 19.30 -9.61 -5.45
C GLU A 152 19.26 -11.07 -5.93
N THR A 153 18.24 -11.85 -5.55
CA THR A 153 18.10 -13.24 -6.01
C THR A 153 17.90 -13.33 -7.53
N GLN A 154 17.15 -12.40 -8.14
CA GLN A 154 16.99 -12.37 -9.60
C GLN A 154 18.29 -12.04 -10.31
N MET A 155 19.12 -11.16 -9.75
CA MET A 155 20.43 -10.85 -10.30
C MET A 155 21.41 -12.03 -10.15
N GLU A 156 21.36 -12.74 -9.02
CA GLU A 156 22.12 -13.97 -8.82
C GLU A 156 21.72 -15.05 -9.83
N ASP A 157 20.42 -15.29 -10.03
CA ASP A 157 19.93 -16.25 -11.03
C ASP A 157 20.37 -15.88 -12.45
N LEU A 158 20.24 -14.61 -12.83
CA LEU A 158 20.72 -14.11 -14.12
C LEU A 158 22.24 -14.27 -14.27
N SER A 159 23.01 -14.03 -13.21
CA SER A 159 24.47 -14.21 -13.22
C SER A 159 24.87 -15.68 -13.30
N ALA A 160 24.10 -16.58 -12.68
CA ALA A 160 24.30 -18.02 -12.78
C ALA A 160 24.01 -18.52 -14.20
N ILE A 161 22.93 -18.04 -14.83
CA ILE A 161 22.60 -18.34 -16.23
C ILE A 161 23.71 -17.82 -17.16
N ALA A 162 24.17 -16.59 -16.97
CA ALA A 162 25.29 -16.01 -17.74
C ALA A 162 26.61 -16.78 -17.52
N GLY A 163 26.83 -17.37 -16.34
CA GLY A 163 27.97 -18.24 -16.07
C GLY A 163 27.88 -19.58 -16.82
N THR A 164 26.68 -20.13 -16.96
CA THR A 164 26.44 -21.40 -17.69
C THR A 164 26.46 -21.27 -19.21
N SER A 165 26.40 -20.05 -19.76
CA SER A 165 26.43 -19.83 -21.22
C SER A 165 27.85 -19.79 -21.79
N LYS A 166 28.89 -19.96 -20.96
CA LYS A 166 30.28 -20.06 -21.41
C LYS A 166 30.55 -21.43 -22.03
N VAL A 167 30.67 -21.47 -23.35
CA VAL A 167 30.98 -22.69 -24.11
C VAL A 167 32.39 -22.59 -24.68
N VAL A 168 33.22 -23.57 -24.36
CA VAL A 168 34.56 -23.71 -24.94
C VAL A 168 34.47 -24.55 -26.21
N CYS A 169 35.04 -24.06 -27.32
CA CYS A 169 35.13 -24.83 -28.55
C CYS A 169 36.02 -26.07 -28.34
N PRO A 170 35.52 -27.30 -28.56
CA PRO A 170 36.32 -28.52 -28.40
C PRO A 170 37.41 -28.70 -29.47
N ASN A 171 37.41 -27.88 -30.53
CA ASN A 171 38.37 -28.00 -31.64
C ASN A 171 39.51 -26.98 -31.57
N CYS A 172 39.27 -25.77 -31.04
CA CYS A 172 40.28 -24.71 -30.99
C CYS A 172 40.43 -24.05 -29.61
N GLY A 173 39.65 -24.47 -28.62
CA GLY A 173 39.76 -23.98 -27.24
C GLY A 173 39.26 -22.55 -27.01
N ILE A 174 38.71 -21.87 -28.03
CA ILE A 174 38.18 -20.51 -27.87
C ILE A 174 36.90 -20.54 -27.03
N GLU A 175 36.75 -19.58 -26.12
CA GLU A 175 35.57 -19.44 -25.26
C GLU A 175 34.53 -18.50 -25.90
N PHE A 176 33.26 -18.86 -25.77
CA PHE A 176 32.14 -18.06 -26.22
C PHE A 176 31.15 -17.85 -25.08
N GLU A 177 30.54 -16.66 -25.01
CA GLU A 177 29.51 -16.33 -24.01
C GLU A 177 28.09 -16.73 -24.45
N SER A 178 27.96 -17.49 -25.54
CA SER A 178 26.71 -18.03 -26.07
C SER A 178 26.94 -19.41 -26.72
N ILE A 179 25.87 -20.09 -27.13
CA ILE A 179 25.92 -21.39 -27.84
C ILE A 179 25.78 -21.14 -29.35
N PRO A 180 26.87 -20.85 -30.11
CA PRO A 180 26.77 -20.67 -31.54
C PRO A 180 26.69 -22.03 -32.26
N LYS A 181 25.99 -22.08 -33.40
CA LYS A 181 25.95 -23.28 -34.26
C LYS A 181 27.32 -23.63 -34.84
N PHE A 182 28.18 -22.63 -35.02
CA PHE A 182 29.54 -22.76 -35.55
C PHE A 182 30.52 -21.98 -34.69
N CYS A 183 31.75 -22.49 -34.54
CA CYS A 183 32.84 -21.77 -33.89
C CYS A 183 33.29 -20.58 -34.76
N TYR A 184 33.24 -19.35 -34.25
CA TYR A 184 33.65 -18.15 -35.01
C TYR A 184 35.14 -18.10 -35.37
N ASN A 185 35.98 -18.90 -34.69
CA ASN A 185 37.42 -18.93 -34.92
C ASN A 185 37.85 -20.03 -35.90
N CYS A 186 37.39 -21.27 -35.67
CA CYS A 186 37.81 -22.43 -36.47
C CYS A 186 36.72 -22.99 -37.39
N ASN A 187 35.57 -22.31 -37.49
CA ASN A 187 34.42 -22.68 -38.32
C ASN A 187 33.85 -24.10 -38.12
N SER A 188 34.21 -24.76 -37.01
CA SER A 188 33.73 -26.11 -36.71
C SER A 188 32.25 -26.08 -36.31
N ASN A 189 31.45 -27.00 -36.84
CA ASN A 189 30.06 -27.18 -36.44
C ASN A 189 29.99 -27.71 -34.99
N LEU A 190 29.34 -26.93 -34.11
CA LEU A 190 29.22 -27.25 -32.68
C LEU A 190 27.91 -27.96 -32.33
N THR A 191 26.92 -27.92 -33.24
CA THR A 191 25.59 -28.52 -33.04
C THR A 191 25.62 -30.05 -32.87
N LEU A 192 26.62 -30.73 -33.42
CA LEU A 192 26.75 -32.19 -33.37
C LEU A 192 27.32 -32.70 -32.04
N LYS A 193 28.12 -31.91 -31.33
CA LYS A 193 28.82 -32.37 -30.09
C LYS A 193 28.09 -32.02 -28.79
N ILE A 194 27.07 -31.15 -28.85
CA ILE A 194 26.28 -30.77 -27.67
C ILE A 194 25.19 -31.81 -27.39
N LYS A 195 24.68 -32.50 -28.42
CA LYS A 195 23.76 -33.64 -28.26
C LYS A 195 24.37 -34.79 -27.44
N ASP A 196 25.68 -35.02 -27.55
CA ASP A 196 26.35 -36.10 -26.82
C ASP A 196 26.52 -35.83 -25.31
N LYS A 197 26.32 -34.59 -24.84
CA LYS A 197 26.45 -34.24 -23.40
C LYS A 197 25.13 -34.20 -22.63
N ASN A 198 24.00 -33.99 -23.31
CA ASN A 198 22.67 -33.96 -22.71
C ASN A 198 21.89 -35.19 -23.16
N GLY A 199 22.38 -36.39 -22.83
CA GLY A 199 21.81 -37.66 -23.30
C GLY A 199 20.28 -37.71 -23.22
N GLU A 200 19.66 -37.58 -24.38
CA GLU A 200 18.40 -38.22 -24.74
C GLU A 200 18.80 -39.22 -25.83
N GLU A 201 19.02 -40.47 -25.41
CA GLU A 201 18.78 -41.62 -26.28
C GLU A 201 17.26 -41.82 -26.35
N ASP A 202 16.78 -42.18 -27.53
CA ASP A 202 15.39 -42.52 -27.84
C ASP A 202 14.74 -43.50 -26.84
#